data_AF-A0A971LGM7-F1
#
_entry.id   AF-A0A971LGM7-F1
#
_cell.length_a   1.000
_cell.length_b   1.000
_cell.length_c   1.000
_cell.angle_alpha   90.00
_cell.angle_beta   90.00
_cell.angle_gamma   90.00
#
_symmetry.space_group_name_H-M   'P 1'
#
loop_
_entity.id
_entity.type
_entity.pdbx_description
1 polymer ?
#
loop_
_entity_poly.entity_id
_entity_poly.type
_entity_poly.pdbx_seq_one_letter_code
_entity_poly.pdbx_strand_id
1 'polypeptide(L)' 'DHLEEAVERALQLGASKPDSQYGGDHFITLLDPEGHPFCLCRH' A
#
# COMPACT_ATOMS: atom_id res chain seq x y z
N ASP A 1 10.57 7.69 -4.92
CA ASP A 1 10.01 8.98 -4.44
C ASP A 1 8.48 8.96 -4.30
N HIS A 2 7.68 8.67 -5.34
CA HIS A 2 6.21 8.74 -5.21
C HIS A 2 5.50 7.56 -4.51
N LEU A 3 6.13 6.39 -4.46
CA LEU A 3 5.49 5.18 -3.89
C LEU A 3 5.29 5.32 -2.38
N GLU A 4 6.29 5.84 -1.68
CA GLU A 4 6.24 6.03 -0.22
C GLU A 4 5.17 7.06 0.15
N GLU A 5 5.08 8.17 -0.58
CA GLU A 5 4.05 9.20 -0.35
C GLU A 5 2.63 8.66 -0.62
N ALA A 6 2.46 7.82 -1.65
CA ALA A 6 1.19 7.16 -1.93
C ALA A 6 0.80 6.17 -0.82
N VAL A 7 1.77 5.44 -0.28
CA VAL A 7 1.57 4.54 0.86
C VAL A 7 1.21 5.32 2.12
N GLU A 8 1.90 6.42 2.41
CA GLU A 8 1.60 7.27 3.56
C GLU A 8 0.20 7.87 3.46
N ARG A 9 -0.20 8.35 2.28
CA ARG A 9 -1.57 8.84 2.06
C ARG A 9 -2.62 7.76 2.23
N ALA A 10 -2.37 6.56 1.70
CA ALA A 10 -3.27 5.43 1.90
C ALA A 10 -3.41 5.08 3.40
N LEU A 11 -2.30 5.04 4.15
CA LEU A 11 -2.32 4.82 5.60
C LEU A 11 -3.14 5.91 6.34
N GLN A 12 -2.98 7.19 5.95
CA GLN A 12 -3.77 8.29 6.52
C GLN A 12 -5.26 8.19 6.21
N LEU A 13 -5.64 7.61 5.08
CA LEU A 13 -7.04 7.35 4.71
C LEU A 13 -7.65 6.15 5.43
N GLY A 14 -6.86 5.42 6.23
CA GLY A 14 -7.29 4.24 6.99
C GLY A 14 -6.85 2.92 6.38
N ALA A 15 -6.04 2.94 5.32
CA ALA A 15 -5.47 1.71 4.79
C ALA A 15 -4.46 1.12 5.79
N SER A 16 -4.27 -0.19 5.75
CA SER A 16 -3.34 -0.92 6.60
C SER A 16 -2.40 -1.77 5.78
N LYS A 17 -1.17 -1.93 6.24
CA LYS A 17 -0.20 -2.85 5.63
C LYS A 17 -0.52 -4.28 6.09
N PRO A 18 -0.76 -5.23 5.17
CA PRO A 18 -0.89 -6.63 5.53
C PRO A 18 0.45 -7.18 6.04
N ASP A 19 0.39 -8.20 6.92
CA ASP A 19 1.56 -8.84 7.53
C ASP A 19 2.49 -9.48 6.48
N SER A 20 1.89 -9.96 5.39
CA SER A 20 2.60 -10.54 4.25
C SER A 20 2.57 -9.58 3.06
N GLN A 21 3.70 -8.90 2.82
CA GLN A 21 3.90 -8.12 1.59
C GLN A 21 4.48 -8.99 0.49
N TYR A 22 3.82 -8.95 -0.67
CA TYR A 22 4.32 -9.52 -1.91
C TYR A 22 4.70 -8.34 -2.79
N GLY A 23 5.90 -8.35 -3.39
CA GLY A 23 6.30 -7.29 -4.33
C GLY A 23 7.51 -6.45 -3.95
N GLY A 24 7.98 -6.51 -2.69
CA GLY A 24 9.22 -5.84 -2.25
C GLY A 24 9.28 -4.36 -2.67
N ASP A 25 10.34 -3.99 -3.39
CA ASP A 25 10.57 -2.61 -3.85
C ASP A 25 9.78 -2.22 -5.11
N HIS A 26 9.15 -3.19 -5.79
CA HIS A 26 8.45 -2.95 -7.05
C HIS A 26 7.00 -2.50 -6.83
N PHE A 27 6.32 -3.08 -5.83
CA PHE A 27 4.96 -2.71 -5.47
C PHE A 27 4.66 -3.01 -3.99
N ILE A 28 3.81 -2.18 -3.40
CA ILE A 28 3.37 -2.28 -2.00
C ILE A 28 1.89 -2.66 -1.98
N THR A 29 1.57 -3.79 -1.35
CA THR A 29 0.19 -4.19 -1.07
C THR A 29 -0.32 -3.48 0.18
N LEU A 30 -1.52 -2.92 0.10
CA LEU A 30 -2.26 -2.31 1.20
C LEU A 30 -3.68 -2.86 1.24
N LEU A 31 -4.28 -2.84 2.43
CA LEU A 31 -5.68 -3.15 2.66
C LEU A 31 -6.41 -1.85 2.92
N ASP A 32 -7.46 -1.57 2.16
CA ASP A 32 -8.39 -0.48 2.46
C ASP A 32 -9.07 -0.71 3.84
N PRO A 33 -9.58 0.32 4.55
CA PRO A 33 -10.38 0.14 5.75
C PRO A 33 -11.53 -0.86 5.62
N GLU A 34 -12.08 -1.06 4.42
CA GLU A 34 -13.10 -2.09 4.16
C GLU A 34 -12.53 -3.52 4.01
N GLY A 35 -11.20 -3.68 4.07
CA GLY A 35 -10.50 -4.95 3.94
C GLY A 35 -10.17 -5.33 2.49
N HIS A 36 -10.36 -4.43 1.53
CA HIS A 36 -10.07 -4.69 0.12
C HIS A 36 -8.57 -4.58 -0.17
N PRO A 37 -7.92 -5.63 -0.73
CA PRO A 37 -6.52 -5.58 -1.08
C PRO A 37 -6.29 -4.81 -2.39
N PHE A 38 -5.33 -3.88 -2.37
CA PHE A 38 -4.85 -3.19 -3.56
C PHE A 38 -3.32 -3.08 -3.56
N CYS A 39 -2.74 -2.94 -4.76
CA CYS A 39 -1.29 -2.83 -4.94
C CYS A 39 -0.93 -1.46 -5.53
N LEU A 40 0.01 -0.77 -4.90
CA LEU A 40 0.62 0.45 -5.41
C LEU A 40 1.94 0.08 -6.11
N CYS A 41 2.05 0.37 -7.41
CA CYS A 41 3.27 0.12 -8.18
C CYS A 41 4.05 1.43 -8.37
N ARG A 42 5.38 1.35 -8.33
CA ARG A 42 6.25 2.43 -8.83
C ARG A 42 6.27 2.35 -10.36
N HIS A 43 5.99 3.47 -11.02
CA HIS A 43 6.23 3.61 -12.47
C HIS A 43 7.69 3.98 -12.74
#